data_AF-A0A183D4G5-F1
#
_entry.id   AF-A0A183D4G5-F1
#
_cell.length_a   1.000
_cell.length_b   1.000
_cell.length_c   1.000
_cell.angle_alpha   90.00
_cell.angle_beta   90.00
_cell.angle_gamma   90.00
#
_symmetry.space_group_name_H-M   'P 1'
#
loop_
_entity.id
_entity.type
_entity.pdbx_description
1 polymer ?
#
loop_
_entity_poly.entity_id
_entity_poly.type
_entity_poly.pdbx_seq_one_letter_code
_entity_poly.pdbx_strand_id
1 'polypeptide(L)'
;LMLGFAVVPSVIQLIGFIFLPESPRYLYSVGKHKDAKEVLKRIYAGNEVWAQFTYTQIDVAHEQEQYSKAQTGSMQIQDENVLKIHRKG
;
A
#
# COMPACT_ATOMS: atom_id res chain seq x y z
N LEU A 1 -37.12 5.75 -15.98
CA LEU A 1 -36.18 6.54 -16.82
C LEU A 1 -34.98 7.11 -16.04
N MET A 2 -34.46 6.41 -15.00
CA MET A 2 -33.46 6.99 -14.07
C MET A 2 -32.11 6.23 -14.02
N LEU A 3 -31.99 5.06 -14.63
CA LEU A 3 -30.72 4.30 -14.62
C LEU A 3 -29.79 4.64 -15.80
N GLY A 4 -30.34 5.09 -16.93
CA GLY A 4 -29.54 5.35 -18.14
C GLY A 4 -28.53 6.51 -18.01
N PHE A 5 -28.85 7.54 -17.21
CA PHE A 5 -27.96 8.70 -17.04
C PHE A 5 -26.82 8.43 -16.05
N ALA A 6 -27.03 7.54 -15.07
CA ALA A 6 -26.00 7.16 -14.09
C ALA A 6 -24.90 6.27 -14.71
N VAL A 7 -25.20 5.55 -15.80
CA VAL A 7 -24.22 4.72 -16.50
C VAL A 7 -23.09 5.57 -17.11
N VAL A 8 -23.41 6.78 -17.60
CA VAL A 8 -22.43 7.65 -18.26
C VAL A 8 -21.27 8.04 -17.34
N PRO A 9 -21.48 8.64 -16.15
CA PRO A 9 -20.38 8.96 -15.24
C PRO A 9 -19.71 7.69 -14.70
N SER A 10 -20.42 6.57 -14.52
CA SER A 10 -19.81 5.32 -14.06
C SER A 10 -18.86 4.69 -15.10
N VAL A 11 -19.20 4.73 -16.40
CA VAL A 11 -18.32 4.24 -17.46
C VAL A 11 -17.10 5.15 -17.62
N ILE A 12 -17.29 6.47 -17.57
CA ILE A 12 -16.18 7.42 -17.57
C ILE A 12 -15.26 7.18 -16.36
N GLN A 13 -15.84 6.96 -15.18
CA GLN A 13 -15.10 6.64 -13.96
C GLN A 13 -14.32 5.33 -14.10
N LEU A 14 -14.92 4.28 -14.69
CA LEU A 14 -14.26 3.00 -14.91
C LEU A 14 -13.06 3.15 -15.85
N ILE A 15 -13.23 3.90 -16.94
CA ILE A 15 -12.12 4.22 -17.86
C ILE A 15 -11.04 5.03 -17.13
N GLY A 16 -11.44 6.01 -16.32
CA GLY A 16 -10.51 6.81 -15.50
C GLY A 16 -9.68 5.96 -14.53
N PHE A 17 -10.26 4.91 -13.95
CA PHE A 17 -9.53 3.97 -13.09
C PHE A 17 -8.48 3.15 -13.85
N ILE A 18 -8.72 2.81 -15.12
CA ILE A 18 -7.73 2.09 -15.94
C ILE A 18 -6.50 2.96 -16.23
N PHE A 19 -6.68 4.28 -16.34
CA PHE A 19 -5.58 5.23 -16.52
C PHE A 19 -4.88 5.64 -15.22
N LEU A 20 -5.41 5.24 -14.06
CA LEU A 20 -4.82 5.58 -12.78
C LEU A 20 -3.51 4.78 -12.63
N PRO A 21 -2.37 5.44 -12.37
CA PRO A 21 -1.14 4.72 -12.11
C PRO A 21 -1.32 3.84 -10.88
N GLU A 22 -0.74 2.64 -10.93
CA GLU A 22 -0.68 1.74 -9.77
C GLU A 22 -0.09 2.45 -8.56
N SER A 23 -0.54 2.07 -7.37
CA SER A 23 -0.06 2.70 -6.14
C SER A 23 1.46 2.59 -6.06
N PRO A 24 2.20 3.71 -5.91
CA PRO A 24 3.65 3.67 -5.86
C PRO A 24 4.18 2.87 -4.67
N ARG A 25 3.40 2.80 -3.59
CA ARG A 25 3.68 1.95 -2.43
C ARG A 25 3.58 0.47 -2.77
N TYR A 26 2.59 0.08 -3.57
CA TYR A 26 2.48 -1.29 -4.05
C TYR A 26 3.65 -1.66 -4.95
N LEU A 27 3.96 -0.80 -5.94
CA LEU A 27 5.13 -0.97 -6.82
C LEU A 27 6.44 -1.12 -6.03
N TYR A 28 6.60 -0.37 -4.95
CA TYR A 28 7.73 -0.52 -4.03
C TYR A 28 7.76 -1.91 -3.37
N SER A 29 6.63 -2.35 -2.81
CA SER A 29 6.54 -3.64 -2.09
C SER A 29 6.81 -4.86 -2.98
N VAL A 30 6.53 -4.77 -4.28
CA VAL A 30 6.81 -5.85 -5.26
C VAL A 30 8.18 -5.71 -5.93
N GLY A 31 9.05 -4.81 -5.45
CA GLY A 31 10.42 -4.63 -5.93
C GLY A 31 10.54 -3.82 -7.23
N LYS A 32 9.45 -3.24 -7.75
CA LYS A 32 9.43 -2.40 -8.95
C LYS A 32 9.79 -0.95 -8.65
N HIS A 33 10.99 -0.74 -8.12
CA HIS A 33 11.44 0.58 -7.66
C HIS A 33 11.51 1.65 -8.77
N LYS A 34 11.89 1.27 -9.99
CA LYS A 34 11.93 2.21 -11.14
C LYS A 34 10.53 2.71 -11.50
N ASP A 35 9.55 1.81 -11.57
CA ASP A 35 8.17 2.14 -11.87
C ASP A 35 7.55 2.99 -10.75
N ALA A 36 7.86 2.67 -9.48
CA ALA A 36 7.41 3.47 -8.34
C ALA A 36 7.92 4.92 -8.41
N LYS A 37 9.18 5.14 -8.79
CA LYS A 37 9.77 6.48 -8.97
C LYS A 37 9.14 7.23 -10.14
N GLU A 38 8.91 6.55 -11.26
CA GLU A 38 8.26 7.13 -12.44
C GLU A 38 6.81 7.55 -12.12
N VAL A 39 6.06 6.72 -11.39
CA VAL A 39 4.71 7.06 -10.91
C VAL A 39 4.75 8.26 -9.98
N LEU A 40 5.69 8.31 -9.01
CA LEU A 40 5.85 9.49 -8.14
C LEU A 40 6.19 10.74 -8.94
N LYS A 41 7.05 10.64 -9.94
CA LYS A 41 7.39 11.76 -10.81
C LYS A 41 6.16 12.29 -11.55
N ARG A 42 5.27 11.40 -12.02
CA ARG A 42 3.99 11.79 -12.64
C ARG A 42 3.04 12.47 -11.64
N ILE A 43 2.90 11.90 -10.44
CA ILE A 43 2.04 12.46 -9.37
C ILE A 43 2.50 13.87 -8.99
N TYR A 44 3.81 14.09 -8.87
CA TYR A 44 4.39 15.37 -8.49
C TYR A 44 4.71 16.28 -9.69
N ALA A 45 4.13 16.03 -10.86
CA ALA A 45 4.32 16.83 -12.08
C ALA A 45 5.79 17.10 -12.44
N GLY A 46 6.66 16.12 -12.24
CA GLY A 46 8.09 16.21 -12.52
C GLY A 46 8.94 16.73 -11.36
N ASN A 47 8.36 17.08 -10.21
CA ASN A 47 9.11 17.55 -9.06
C ASN A 47 9.90 16.41 -8.39
N GLU A 48 11.19 16.34 -8.71
CA GLU A 48 12.06 15.26 -8.28
C GLU A 48 12.35 15.28 -6.77
N VAL A 49 12.39 16.45 -6.13
CA VAL A 49 12.63 16.57 -4.68
C VAL A 49 11.48 15.91 -3.90
N TRP A 50 10.24 16.25 -4.26
CA TRP A 50 9.05 15.67 -3.63
C TRP A 50 8.90 14.18 -3.96
N ALA A 51 9.21 13.78 -5.20
CA ALA A 51 9.22 12.38 -5.58
C ALA A 51 10.24 11.55 -4.79
N GLN A 52 11.47 12.04 -4.60
CA GLN A 52 12.46 11.31 -3.79
C GLN A 52 12.06 11.30 -2.31
N PHE A 53 11.57 12.42 -1.77
CA PHE A 53 11.11 12.49 -0.38
C PHE A 53 10.02 11.45 -0.08
N THR A 54 8.98 11.39 -0.90
CA THR A 54 7.88 10.43 -0.72
C THR A 54 8.34 9.00 -0.95
N TYR A 55 9.27 8.76 -1.88
CA TYR A 55 9.85 7.43 -2.08
C TYR A 55 10.57 6.94 -0.81
N THR A 56 11.38 7.80 -0.18
CA THR A 56 12.05 7.48 1.09
C THR A 56 11.05 7.24 2.21
N GLN A 57 9.95 8.00 2.28
CA GLN A 57 8.91 7.75 3.28
C GLN A 57 8.24 6.38 3.10
N ILE A 58 8.02 5.96 1.84
CA ILE A 58 7.48 4.63 1.53
C ILE A 58 8.45 3.53 2.01
N ASP A 59 9.75 3.72 1.81
CA ASP A 59 10.78 2.78 2.25
C ASP A 59 10.79 2.60 3.77
N VAL A 60 10.87 3.72 4.51
CA VAL A 60 10.85 3.70 5.99
C VAL A 60 9.56 3.08 6.53
N ALA A 61 8.41 3.43 5.96
CA ALA A 61 7.12 2.87 6.37
C ALA A 61 7.05 1.36 6.09
N HIS A 62 7.61 0.90 4.98
CA HIS A 62 7.67 -0.53 4.63
C HIS A 62 8.55 -1.31 5.61
N GLU A 63 9.68 -0.75 6.01
CA GLU A 63 10.57 -1.35 7.02
C GLU A 63 9.88 -1.44 8.40
N GLN A 64 9.20 -0.37 8.83
CA GLN A 64 8.44 -0.36 10.08
C GLN A 64 7.30 -1.39 10.11
N GLU A 65 6.61 -1.58 8.99
CA GLU A 65 5.59 -2.62 8.87
C GLU A 65 6.18 -4.03 9.02
N GLN A 66 7.39 -4.26 8.51
CA GLN A 66 8.07 -5.55 8.69
C GLN A 66 8.46 -5.79 10.16
N TYR A 67 9.04 -4.78 10.83
CA TYR A 67 9.33 -4.89 12.26
C TYR A 67 8.07 -5.12 13.09
N SER A 68 6.98 -4.42 12.77
CA SER A 68 5.70 -4.55 13.46
C SER A 68 5.09 -5.94 13.24
N LYS A 69 5.16 -6.50 12.03
CA LYS A 69 4.69 -7.86 11.73
C LYS A 69 5.55 -8.92 12.43
N ALA A 70 6.87 -8.73 12.49
CA ALA A 70 7.77 -9.61 13.22
C ALA A 70 7.49 -9.60 14.74
N GLN A 71 7.31 -8.41 15.33
CA GLN A 71 6.98 -8.28 16.76
C GLN A 71 5.58 -8.81 17.09
N THR A 72 4.58 -8.48 16.27
CA THR A 72 3.20 -8.97 16.46
C THR A 72 3.16 -10.50 16.37
N GLY A 73 3.88 -11.10 15.41
CA GLY A 73 4.04 -12.55 15.31
C GLY A 73 4.66 -13.15 16.57
N SER A 74 5.73 -12.55 17.11
CA SER A 74 6.35 -13.04 18.36
C SER A 74 5.46 -12.89 19.60
N MET A 75 4.66 -11.82 19.69
CA MET A 75 3.71 -11.60 20.79
C MET A 75 2.58 -12.64 20.76
N GLN A 76 2.02 -12.90 19.57
CA GLN A 76 0.94 -13.89 19.37
C GLN A 76 1.38 -15.31 19.75
N ILE A 77 2.61 -15.70 19.37
CA ILE A 77 3.18 -17.01 19.73
C ILE A 77 3.38 -17.12 21.25
N GLN A 78 3.75 -16.02 21.91
CA GLN A 78 3.93 -15.97 23.36
C GLN A 78 2.58 -16.09 24.10
N ASP A 79 1.56 -15.35 23.67
CA ASP A 79 0.19 -15.46 24.19
C ASP A 79 -0.41 -16.88 23.98
N GLU A 80 -0.19 -17.50 22.82
CA GLU A 80 -0.68 -18.86 22.55
C GLU A 80 -0.03 -19.89 23.48
N ASN A 81 1.28 -19.78 23.72
CA ASN A 81 1.99 -20.66 24.65
C ASN A 81 1.53 -20.44 26.10
N VAL A 82 1.27 -19.20 26.51
CA VAL A 82 0.75 -18.84 27.84
C VAL A 82 -0.69 -19.36 28.05
N LEU A 83 -1.54 -19.31 27.04
CA LEU A 83 -2.90 -19.86 27.12
C LEU A 83 -2.90 -21.40 27.19
N LYS A 84 -1.98 -22.07 26.49
CA LYS A 84 -1.86 -23.54 26.53
C LYS A 84 -1.35 -24.06 27.88
N ILE A 85 -0.42 -23.37 28.54
CA ILE A 85 0.03 -23.75 29.89
C ILE A 85 -1.07 -23.56 30.93
N HIS A 86 -1.87 -22.50 30.84
CA HIS A 86 -2.97 -22.26 31.78
C HIS A 86 -4.12 -23.27 31.63
N ARG A 87 -4.36 -23.79 30.42
CA ARG A 87 -5.43 -24.77 30.15
C ARG A 87 -5.06 -26.22 30.50
N LYS A 88 -3.81 -26.50 30.83
CA LYS A 88 -3.29 -27.83 31.18
C LYS A 88 -3.11 -28.06 32.69
N GLY A 89 -3.44 -27.06 33.52
CA GLY A 89 -3.46 -27.16 34.98
C GLY A 89 -4.83 -27.51 35.52
#